data_AF-A0A7Y1YQA6-F1
#
_entry.id   AF-A0A7Y1YQA6-F1
#
_cell.length_a   1.000
_cell.length_b   1.000
_cell.length_c   1.000
_cell.angle_alpha   90.00
_cell.angle_beta   90.00
_cell.angle_gamma   90.00
#
_symmetry.space_group_name_H-M   'P 1'
#
loop_
_entity.id
_entity.type
_entity.pdbx_description
1 polymer ?
#
loop_
_entity_poly.entity_id
_entity_poly.type
_entity_poly.pdbx_seq_one_letter_code
_entity_poly.pdbx_strand_id
1 'polypeptide(L)'
;ANEIAEGAAMMTRTKVSRKVLGSAWPRHFNKVIAETMYQNIREVGLPSWSQEDQTLAKALQTEVNSLKKEGLDIKLDTIRAPLGRMVSGGSDDIGDISWKLPTVTLRFPSNIPGLQGHHWSNAVAMATPIAHKGVVAGAKVEAMTILDFLMRPELVDQAWDYFKTEQGMKQEYVPMVTEDDKPAIYLNKEIQDEFRPTLEKFYYDETKYKSYLEQLGISYPTVKSMPKE
;
A
#
# COMPACT_ATOMS: atom_id res chain seq x y z
N ALA A 1 3.93 29.66 -11.73
CA ALA A 1 4.58 29.60 -10.41
C ALA A 1 6.07 29.97 -10.47
N ASN A 2 6.84 29.41 -11.41
CA ASN A 2 8.29 29.67 -11.49
C ASN A 2 8.63 31.14 -11.75
N GLU A 3 8.04 31.73 -12.79
CA GLU A 3 8.20 33.14 -13.15
C GLU A 3 7.75 34.08 -12.03
N ILE A 4 6.70 33.72 -11.30
CA ILE A 4 6.20 34.51 -10.16
C ILE A 4 7.26 34.56 -9.04
N ALA A 5 7.87 33.43 -8.69
CA ALA A 5 8.89 33.42 -7.64
C ALA A 5 10.18 34.13 -8.09
N GLU A 6 10.52 34.08 -9.38
CA GLU A 6 11.63 34.85 -9.96
C GLU A 6 11.37 36.35 -9.89
N GLY A 7 10.16 36.79 -10.27
CA GLY A 7 9.74 38.18 -10.12
C GLY A 7 9.81 38.65 -8.67
N ALA A 8 9.35 37.84 -7.71
CA ALA A 8 9.42 38.15 -6.28
C ALA A 8 10.88 38.25 -5.78
N ALA A 9 11.76 37.34 -6.21
CA ALA A 9 13.17 37.40 -5.88
C ALA A 9 13.82 38.68 -6.43
N MET A 10 13.49 39.06 -7.66
CA MET A 10 13.97 40.29 -8.29
C MET A 10 13.51 41.54 -7.52
N MET A 11 12.22 41.64 -7.16
CA MET A 11 11.68 42.78 -6.40
C MET A 11 12.36 42.94 -5.03
N THR A 12 12.67 41.83 -4.36
CA THR A 12 13.25 41.82 -3.00
C THR A 12 14.77 41.79 -2.97
N ARG A 13 15.42 41.77 -4.14
CA ARG A 13 16.88 41.59 -4.29
C ARG A 13 17.39 40.31 -3.60
N THR A 14 16.59 39.26 -3.61
CA THR A 14 16.95 37.93 -3.08
C THR A 14 17.24 36.97 -4.24
N LYS A 15 17.66 35.74 -3.89
CA LYS A 15 17.82 34.64 -4.84
C LYS A 15 16.78 33.57 -4.55
N VAL A 16 16.28 32.93 -5.59
CA VAL A 16 15.41 31.76 -5.47
C VAL A 16 16.11 30.56 -6.11
N SER A 17 16.13 29.44 -5.38
CA SER A 17 16.48 28.12 -5.91
C SER A 17 15.27 27.21 -5.76
N ARG A 18 15.16 26.22 -6.65
CA ARG A 18 14.03 25.29 -6.70
C ARG A 18 14.54 23.90 -6.99
N LYS A 19 13.86 22.92 -6.39
CA LYS A 19 14.16 21.50 -6.54
C LYS A 19 12.85 20.72 -6.46
N VAL A 20 12.65 19.77 -7.35
CA VAL A 20 11.54 18.82 -7.25
C VAL A 20 11.89 17.81 -6.16
N LEU A 21 11.03 17.66 -5.16
CA LEU A 21 11.22 16.67 -4.08
C LEU A 21 10.47 15.36 -4.33
N GLY A 22 9.46 15.40 -5.19
CA GLY A 22 8.67 14.24 -5.56
C GLY A 22 7.56 14.61 -6.53
N SER A 23 7.05 13.59 -7.21
CA SER A 23 5.84 13.62 -8.02
C SER A 23 5.05 12.35 -7.77
N ALA A 24 3.75 12.42 -8.00
CA ALA A 24 2.89 11.25 -7.96
C ALA A 24 1.86 11.41 -9.07
N TRP A 25 2.13 10.77 -10.21
CA TRP A 25 1.17 10.76 -11.30
C TRP A 25 -0.09 9.96 -10.94
N PRO A 26 -1.26 10.26 -11.55
CA PRO A 26 -2.47 9.51 -11.27
C PRO A 26 -2.29 8.03 -11.61
N ARG A 27 -2.73 7.11 -10.74
CA ARG A 27 -2.63 5.67 -11.00
C ARG A 27 -3.46 5.28 -12.23
N HIS A 28 -2.85 4.59 -13.19
CA HIS A 28 -3.46 4.20 -14.45
C HIS A 28 -3.34 2.70 -14.71
N PHE A 29 -4.24 1.91 -14.10
CA PHE A 29 -4.09 0.45 -14.05
C PHE A 29 -4.69 -0.32 -15.24
N ASN A 30 -4.01 -1.42 -15.61
CA ASN A 30 -4.34 -2.23 -16.78
C ASN A 30 -5.48 -3.22 -16.50
N LYS A 31 -6.51 -3.18 -17.34
CA LYS A 31 -7.72 -4.00 -17.20
C LYS A 31 -7.44 -5.50 -17.31
N VAL A 32 -6.65 -5.91 -18.30
CA VAL A 32 -6.36 -7.34 -18.57
C VAL A 32 -5.68 -7.98 -17.37
N ILE A 33 -4.67 -7.29 -16.81
CA ILE A 33 -3.97 -7.76 -15.62
C ILE A 33 -4.92 -7.76 -14.41
N ALA A 34 -5.76 -6.73 -14.24
CA ALA A 34 -6.67 -6.63 -13.10
C ALA A 34 -7.75 -7.73 -13.11
N GLU A 35 -8.33 -8.03 -14.27
CA GLU A 35 -9.34 -9.08 -14.42
C GLU A 35 -8.74 -10.47 -14.22
N THR A 36 -7.52 -10.71 -14.74
CA THR A 36 -6.78 -11.96 -14.52
C THR A 36 -6.47 -12.14 -13.02
N MET A 37 -5.91 -11.11 -12.39
CA MET A 37 -5.63 -11.11 -10.95
C MET A 37 -6.89 -11.34 -10.13
N TYR A 38 -8.03 -10.78 -10.53
CA TYR A 38 -9.30 -11.00 -9.83
C TYR A 38 -9.79 -12.44 -9.91
N GLN A 39 -9.56 -13.17 -11.01
CA GLN A 39 -9.86 -14.61 -11.04
C GLN A 39 -9.00 -15.37 -10.03
N ASN A 40 -7.72 -15.02 -9.90
CA ASN A 40 -6.83 -15.62 -8.89
C ASN A 40 -7.24 -15.24 -7.46
N ILE A 41 -7.73 -14.02 -7.23
CA ILE A 41 -8.34 -13.62 -5.95
C ILE A 41 -9.53 -14.52 -5.60
N ARG A 42 -10.39 -14.85 -6.58
CA ARG A 42 -11.55 -15.72 -6.37
C ARG A 42 -11.15 -17.16 -6.06
N GLU A 43 -10.13 -17.66 -6.74
CA GLU A 43 -9.61 -19.02 -6.53
C GLU A 43 -8.92 -19.17 -5.17
N VAL A 44 -8.08 -18.21 -4.80
CA VAL A 44 -7.39 -18.22 -3.48
C VAL A 44 -8.37 -17.98 -2.33
N GLY A 45 -9.36 -17.12 -2.55
CA GLY A 45 -10.34 -16.75 -1.53
C GLY A 45 -9.73 -15.88 -0.41
N LEU A 46 -10.55 -15.58 0.60
CA LEU A 46 -10.11 -14.80 1.75
C LEU A 46 -9.23 -15.62 2.72
N PRO A 47 -8.34 -14.97 3.49
CA PRO A 47 -7.64 -15.65 4.57
C PRO A 47 -8.63 -16.19 5.60
N SER A 48 -8.34 -17.36 6.18
CA SER A 48 -9.14 -17.91 7.27
C SER A 48 -8.83 -17.20 8.58
N TRP A 49 -9.77 -16.37 9.03
CA TRP A 49 -9.67 -15.64 10.29
C TRP A 49 -10.10 -16.53 11.46
N SER A 50 -9.31 -16.54 12.53
CA SER A 50 -9.69 -17.21 13.77
C SER A 50 -10.62 -16.32 14.61
N GLN A 51 -11.18 -16.90 15.67
CA GLN A 51 -12.01 -16.15 16.62
C GLN A 51 -11.19 -15.05 17.32
N GLU A 52 -9.92 -15.31 17.59
CA GLU A 52 -8.97 -14.36 18.19
C GLU A 52 -8.70 -13.19 17.25
N ASP A 53 -8.49 -13.46 15.95
CA ASP A 53 -8.29 -12.41 14.94
C ASP A 53 -9.50 -11.46 14.89
N GLN A 54 -10.70 -12.03 14.87
CA GLN A 54 -11.95 -11.26 14.86
C GLN A 54 -12.16 -10.49 16.15
N THR A 55 -11.79 -11.08 17.29
CA THR A 55 -11.89 -10.44 18.61
C THR A 55 -10.98 -9.21 18.69
N LEU A 56 -9.72 -9.35 18.27
CA LEU A 56 -8.78 -8.22 18.22
C LEU A 56 -9.26 -7.13 17.26
N ALA A 57 -9.71 -7.50 16.06
CA ALA A 57 -10.15 -6.56 15.05
C ALA A 57 -11.32 -5.68 15.55
N LYS A 58 -12.35 -6.30 16.15
CA LYS A 58 -13.51 -5.59 16.70
C LYS A 58 -13.13 -4.71 17.89
N ALA A 59 -12.28 -5.21 18.78
CA ALA A 59 -11.79 -4.44 19.92
C ALA A 59 -11.03 -3.19 19.45
N LEU A 60 -10.13 -3.33 18.47
CA LEU A 60 -9.34 -2.21 17.98
C LEU A 60 -10.18 -1.20 17.18
N GLN A 61 -11.12 -1.67 16.37
CA GLN A 61 -12.11 -0.82 15.70
C GLN A 61 -12.93 0.00 16.70
N THR A 62 -13.29 -0.60 17.83
CA THR A 62 -14.03 0.08 18.91
C THR A 62 -13.15 1.12 19.60
N GLU A 63 -11.91 0.76 19.93
CA GLU A 63 -10.92 1.63 20.58
C GLU A 63 -10.65 2.91 19.79
N VAL A 64 -10.54 2.81 18.45
CA VAL A 64 -10.31 3.99 17.60
C VAL A 64 -11.60 4.68 17.15
N ASN A 65 -12.73 4.30 17.72
CA ASN A 65 -14.08 4.76 17.34
C ASN A 65 -14.33 4.70 15.83
N SER A 66 -13.98 3.57 15.21
CA SER A 66 -14.23 3.36 13.79
C SER A 66 -15.73 3.37 13.48
N LEU A 67 -16.08 3.82 12.27
CA LEU A 67 -17.42 3.66 11.72
C LEU A 67 -17.73 2.19 11.39
N LYS A 68 -16.69 1.38 11.12
CA LYS A 68 -16.78 -0.04 10.79
C LYS A 68 -16.32 -0.86 12.01
N LYS A 69 -17.22 -1.61 12.65
CA LYS A 69 -16.96 -2.36 13.89
C LYS A 69 -17.26 -3.87 13.77
N GLU A 70 -17.38 -4.38 12.55
CA GLU A 70 -17.76 -5.77 12.26
C GLU A 70 -16.57 -6.75 12.30
N GLY A 71 -15.34 -6.26 12.47
CA GLY A 71 -14.11 -7.05 12.44
C GLY A 71 -13.48 -7.15 11.05
N LEU A 72 -12.86 -8.30 10.77
CA LEU A 72 -12.23 -8.64 9.50
C LEU A 72 -13.26 -9.12 8.48
N ASP A 73 -13.01 -8.82 7.21
CA ASP A 73 -13.88 -9.22 6.12
C ASP A 73 -13.90 -10.75 5.96
N ILE A 74 -15.11 -11.33 5.95
CA ILE A 74 -15.36 -12.77 5.73
C ILE A 74 -16.03 -13.07 4.38
N LYS A 75 -16.32 -12.01 3.61
CA LYS A 75 -16.91 -12.11 2.28
C LYS A 75 -16.03 -11.34 1.30
N LEU A 76 -15.70 -12.00 0.19
CA LEU A 76 -14.91 -11.39 -0.87
C LEU A 76 -15.69 -10.26 -1.54
N ASP A 77 -15.03 -9.14 -1.81
CA ASP A 77 -15.60 -8.03 -2.57
C ASP A 77 -15.51 -8.29 -4.09
N THR A 78 -16.18 -7.45 -4.88
CA THR A 78 -16.12 -7.51 -6.34
C THR A 78 -15.12 -6.52 -6.92
N ILE A 79 -14.55 -6.86 -8.07
CA ILE A 79 -13.87 -5.86 -8.90
C ILE A 79 -14.88 -4.82 -9.39
N ARG A 80 -14.42 -3.58 -9.59
CA ARG A 80 -15.26 -2.46 -10.03
C ARG A 80 -14.77 -1.95 -11.37
N ALA A 81 -15.70 -1.37 -12.14
CA ALA A 81 -15.34 -0.66 -13.36
C ALA A 81 -14.44 0.56 -13.05
N PRO A 82 -13.63 1.03 -14.01
CA PRO A 82 -12.83 2.24 -13.85
C PRO A 82 -13.68 3.44 -13.43
N LEU A 83 -13.12 4.31 -12.59
CA LEU A 83 -13.76 5.56 -12.21
C LEU A 83 -13.80 6.51 -13.42
N GLY A 84 -14.92 7.22 -13.61
CA GLY A 84 -15.06 8.20 -14.71
C GLY A 84 -14.11 9.39 -14.61
N ARG A 85 -13.53 9.64 -13.43
CA ARG A 85 -12.44 10.60 -13.22
C ARG A 85 -11.30 9.89 -12.50
N MET A 86 -10.08 10.04 -13.03
CA MET A 86 -8.87 9.62 -12.33
C MET A 86 -8.69 10.46 -11.07
N VAL A 87 -8.91 9.84 -9.92
CA VAL A 87 -8.59 10.40 -8.60
C VAL A 87 -7.53 9.49 -8.00
N SER A 88 -6.30 10.00 -7.89
CA SER A 88 -5.27 9.29 -7.14
C SER A 88 -5.49 9.52 -5.65
N GLY A 89 -5.45 8.45 -4.86
CA GLY A 89 -5.59 8.52 -3.40
C GLY A 89 -4.24 8.73 -2.72
N GLY A 90 -3.46 7.65 -2.59
CA GLY A 90 -2.16 7.66 -1.90
C GLY A 90 -1.02 8.17 -2.79
N SER A 91 -0.14 8.99 -2.21
CA SER A 91 1.12 9.44 -2.82
C SER A 91 2.07 8.27 -2.97
N ASP A 92 2.26 7.81 -4.21
CA ASP A 92 2.86 6.51 -4.53
C ASP A 92 3.48 6.58 -5.92
N ASP A 93 4.71 6.09 -6.07
CA ASP A 93 5.49 6.16 -7.32
C ASP A 93 4.98 5.18 -8.38
N ILE A 94 4.16 4.20 -8.00
CA ILE A 94 3.52 3.27 -8.92
C ILE A 94 2.64 3.98 -9.96
N GLY A 95 2.19 5.20 -9.64
CA GLY A 95 1.54 6.09 -10.58
C GLY A 95 2.40 6.28 -11.81
N ASP A 96 3.60 6.81 -11.66
CA ASP A 96 4.57 7.04 -12.72
C ASP A 96 4.88 5.77 -13.54
N ILE A 97 5.05 4.63 -12.88
CA ILE A 97 5.28 3.34 -13.55
C ILE A 97 4.08 2.95 -14.42
N SER A 98 2.87 3.16 -13.93
CA SER A 98 1.63 2.82 -14.64
C SER A 98 1.37 3.65 -15.89
N TRP A 99 2.08 4.78 -16.08
CA TRP A 99 2.07 5.53 -17.35
C TRP A 99 3.09 5.02 -18.36
N LYS A 100 4.01 4.13 -17.98
CA LYS A 100 5.05 3.60 -18.87
C LYS A 100 4.86 2.12 -19.19
N LEU A 101 4.27 1.35 -18.28
CA LEU A 101 4.16 -0.10 -18.38
C LEU A 101 2.74 -0.56 -17.98
N PRO A 102 2.20 -1.63 -18.60
CA PRO A 102 1.00 -2.31 -18.10
C PRO A 102 1.17 -2.69 -16.62
N THR A 103 0.37 -2.08 -15.75
CA THR A 103 0.58 -2.14 -14.29
C THR A 103 -0.74 -2.29 -13.54
N VAL A 104 -0.73 -3.03 -12.43
CA VAL A 104 -1.79 -3.05 -11.41
C VAL A 104 -1.16 -3.07 -10.02
N THR A 105 -1.95 -2.77 -9.00
CA THR A 105 -1.59 -3.04 -7.60
C THR A 105 -2.58 -4.02 -6.99
N LEU A 106 -2.08 -5.02 -6.27
CA LEU A 106 -2.92 -5.90 -5.47
C LEU A 106 -3.24 -5.24 -4.13
N ARG A 107 -4.53 -5.07 -3.82
CA ARG A 107 -5.00 -4.76 -2.48
C ARG A 107 -5.70 -5.98 -1.91
N PHE A 108 -5.12 -6.56 -0.86
CA PHE A 108 -5.60 -7.79 -0.26
C PHE A 108 -5.76 -7.65 1.27
N PRO A 109 -6.69 -8.36 1.93
CA PRO A 109 -6.90 -8.24 3.37
C PRO A 109 -5.69 -8.70 4.19
N SER A 110 -4.88 -7.74 4.65
CA SER A 110 -3.74 -7.95 5.57
C SER A 110 -3.69 -6.93 6.71
N ASN A 111 -4.73 -6.11 6.86
CA ASN A 111 -4.92 -5.18 7.98
C ASN A 111 -6.40 -5.13 8.37
N ILE A 112 -6.72 -4.52 9.51
CA ILE A 112 -8.08 -4.40 10.04
C ILE A 112 -8.82 -3.28 9.29
N PRO A 113 -9.99 -3.57 8.69
CA PRO A 113 -10.79 -2.56 8.01
C PRO A 113 -11.25 -1.42 8.95
N GLY A 114 -11.42 -0.21 8.41
CA GLY A 114 -11.99 0.92 9.14
C GLY A 114 -11.02 1.66 10.07
N LEU A 115 -9.74 1.30 10.09
CA LEU A 115 -8.72 2.05 10.83
C LEU A 115 -8.20 3.27 10.03
N GLN A 116 -7.79 4.32 10.74
CA GLN A 116 -7.21 5.53 10.16
C GLN A 116 -5.83 5.25 9.55
N GLY A 117 -5.62 5.58 8.27
CA GLY A 117 -4.32 5.39 7.62
C GLY A 117 -3.18 6.13 8.34
N HIS A 118 -1.97 5.56 8.32
CA HIS A 118 -0.77 6.14 8.97
C HIS A 118 -0.91 6.36 10.48
N HIS A 119 -1.80 5.61 11.13
CA HIS A 119 -2.06 5.66 12.57
C HIS A 119 -1.53 4.41 13.29
N TRP A 120 -1.19 4.52 14.57
CA TRP A 120 -0.60 3.43 15.37
C TRP A 120 -1.46 2.16 15.37
N SER A 121 -2.79 2.29 15.27
CA SER A 121 -3.71 1.16 15.23
C SER A 121 -3.47 0.25 14.01
N ASN A 122 -3.05 0.80 12.87
CA ASN A 122 -2.70 -0.01 11.70
C ASN A 122 -1.42 -0.83 11.92
N ALA A 123 -0.51 -0.38 12.79
CA ALA A 123 0.70 -1.13 13.12
C ALA A 123 0.41 -2.36 13.99
N VAL A 124 -0.70 -2.37 14.74
CA VAL A 124 -1.09 -3.51 15.59
C VAL A 124 -1.32 -4.76 14.73
N ALA A 125 -2.09 -4.66 13.65
CA ALA A 125 -2.36 -5.81 12.79
C ALA A 125 -1.08 -6.39 12.17
N MET A 126 -0.12 -5.52 11.83
CA MET A 126 1.17 -5.90 11.22
C MET A 126 2.02 -6.80 12.12
N ALA A 127 1.87 -6.70 13.45
CA ALA A 127 2.60 -7.54 14.41
C ALA A 127 1.85 -8.84 14.77
N THR A 128 0.73 -9.16 14.11
CA THR A 128 -0.16 -10.25 14.51
C THR A 128 -0.43 -11.23 13.36
N PRO A 129 -0.95 -12.44 13.64
CA PRO A 129 -1.32 -13.40 12.60
C PRO A 129 -2.20 -12.84 11.47
N ILE A 130 -2.97 -11.77 11.72
CA ILE A 130 -3.80 -11.10 10.71
C ILE A 130 -2.98 -10.72 9.47
N ALA A 131 -1.88 -9.99 9.65
CA ALA A 131 -1.05 -9.55 8.54
C ALA A 131 -0.38 -10.73 7.83
N HIS A 132 0.15 -11.70 8.57
CA HIS A 132 0.81 -12.86 7.99
C HIS A 132 -0.14 -13.74 7.16
N LYS A 133 -1.34 -14.02 7.68
CA LYS A 133 -2.39 -14.76 6.94
C LYS A 133 -2.78 -14.03 5.66
N GLY A 134 -2.95 -12.71 5.76
CA GLY A 134 -3.27 -11.84 4.63
C GLY A 134 -2.19 -11.79 3.55
N VAL A 135 -0.94 -11.56 3.96
CA VAL A 135 0.21 -11.48 3.05
C VAL A 135 0.45 -12.82 2.35
N VAL A 136 0.36 -13.95 3.07
CA VAL A 136 0.52 -15.28 2.45
C VAL A 136 -0.55 -15.54 1.39
N ALA A 137 -1.81 -15.19 1.66
CA ALA A 137 -2.89 -15.35 0.69
C ALA A 137 -2.72 -14.39 -0.50
N GLY A 138 -2.38 -13.12 -0.25
CA GLY A 138 -2.09 -12.15 -1.32
C GLY A 138 -0.90 -12.57 -2.20
N ALA A 139 0.16 -13.10 -1.60
CA ALA A 139 1.33 -13.61 -2.33
C ALA A 139 0.97 -14.79 -3.25
N LYS A 140 0.02 -15.66 -2.84
CA LYS A 140 -0.49 -16.72 -3.73
C LYS A 140 -1.21 -16.13 -4.95
N VAL A 141 -2.07 -15.13 -4.74
CA VAL A 141 -2.75 -14.42 -5.83
C VAL A 141 -1.75 -13.82 -6.81
N GLU A 142 -0.74 -13.13 -6.29
CA GLU A 142 0.31 -12.52 -7.10
C GLU A 142 1.11 -13.58 -7.87
N ALA A 143 1.56 -14.65 -7.20
CA ALA A 143 2.30 -15.74 -7.83
C ALA A 143 1.50 -16.44 -8.93
N MET A 144 0.21 -16.74 -8.70
CA MET A 144 -0.68 -17.32 -9.71
C MET A 144 -0.86 -16.38 -10.90
N THR A 145 -0.99 -15.07 -10.64
CA THR A 145 -1.08 -14.08 -11.72
C THR A 145 0.21 -13.99 -12.53
N ILE A 146 1.38 -14.06 -11.89
CA ILE A 146 2.66 -14.11 -12.61
C ILE A 146 2.73 -15.37 -13.47
N LEU A 147 2.38 -16.55 -12.91
CA LEU A 147 2.37 -17.80 -13.67
C LEU A 147 1.42 -17.75 -14.86
N ASP A 148 0.24 -17.14 -14.71
CA ASP A 148 -0.69 -16.93 -15.80
C ASP A 148 -0.03 -16.20 -16.97
N PHE A 149 0.64 -15.08 -16.73
CA PHE A 149 1.30 -14.30 -17.78
C PHE A 149 2.55 -15.00 -18.35
N LEU A 150 3.23 -15.82 -17.57
CA LEU A 150 4.37 -16.62 -18.06
C LEU A 150 3.93 -17.80 -18.92
N MET A 151 2.79 -18.40 -18.63
CA MET A 151 2.29 -19.61 -19.31
C MET A 151 1.34 -19.31 -20.47
N ARG A 152 0.75 -18.11 -20.49
CA ARG A 152 -0.23 -17.65 -21.49
C ARG A 152 0.26 -16.36 -22.14
N PRO A 153 1.17 -16.43 -23.14
CA PRO A 153 1.77 -15.25 -23.76
C PRO A 153 0.73 -14.30 -24.38
N GLU A 154 -0.43 -14.80 -24.76
CA GLU A 154 -1.54 -13.98 -25.26
C GLU A 154 -2.03 -12.95 -24.23
N LEU A 155 -1.87 -13.19 -22.93
CA LEU A 155 -2.21 -12.21 -21.90
C LEU A 155 -1.26 -11.01 -21.91
N VAL A 156 0.03 -11.26 -22.20
CA VAL A 156 1.04 -10.19 -22.35
C VAL A 156 0.67 -9.32 -23.55
N ASP A 157 0.34 -9.94 -24.68
CA ASP A 157 -0.06 -9.23 -25.90
C ASP A 157 -1.33 -8.39 -25.67
N GLN A 158 -2.35 -8.97 -25.02
CA GLN A 158 -3.59 -8.27 -24.67
C GLN A 158 -3.35 -7.10 -23.70
N ALA A 159 -2.50 -7.29 -22.70
CA ALA A 159 -2.17 -6.22 -21.75
C ALA A 159 -1.46 -5.05 -22.45
N TRP A 160 -0.54 -5.34 -23.37
CA TRP A 160 0.12 -4.31 -24.18
C TRP A 160 -0.80 -3.65 -25.20
N ASP A 161 -1.70 -4.41 -25.82
CA ASP A 161 -2.70 -3.86 -26.73
C ASP A 161 -3.59 -2.87 -25.98
N TYR A 162 -4.21 -3.30 -24.88
CA TYR A 162 -5.02 -2.44 -24.02
C TYR A 162 -4.25 -1.19 -23.55
N PHE A 163 -2.97 -1.36 -23.18
CA PHE A 163 -2.13 -0.24 -22.77
C PHE A 163 -1.93 0.81 -23.88
N LYS A 164 -1.79 0.38 -25.14
CA LYS A 164 -1.55 1.27 -26.28
C LYS A 164 -2.83 1.89 -26.84
N THR A 165 -3.93 1.13 -26.84
CA THR A 165 -5.18 1.51 -27.54
C THR A 165 -6.19 2.17 -26.61
N GLU A 166 -6.29 1.72 -25.36
CA GLU A 166 -7.33 2.14 -24.42
C GLU A 166 -6.76 2.97 -23.25
N GLN A 167 -5.68 2.49 -22.61
CA GLN A 167 -4.91 3.31 -21.66
C GLN A 167 -4.01 4.33 -22.37
N GLY A 168 -3.92 4.24 -23.70
CA GLY A 168 -3.08 5.08 -24.55
C GLY A 168 -3.19 6.53 -24.12
N MET A 169 -2.06 7.12 -23.77
CA MET A 169 -2.07 8.37 -23.03
C MET A 169 -2.52 9.51 -23.96
N LYS A 170 -3.76 9.98 -23.80
CA LYS A 170 -4.20 11.26 -24.41
C LYS A 170 -3.34 12.44 -23.94
N GLN A 171 -2.64 12.26 -22.83
CA GLN A 171 -1.68 13.18 -22.25
C GLN A 171 -0.32 12.50 -22.19
N GLU A 172 0.70 13.09 -22.78
CA GLU A 172 2.06 12.58 -22.68
C GLU A 172 2.55 12.55 -21.21
N TYR A 173 3.07 11.40 -20.78
CA TYR A 173 3.77 11.30 -19.50
C TYR A 173 5.12 12.00 -19.59
N VAL A 174 5.31 12.99 -18.72
CA VAL A 174 6.59 13.69 -18.56
C VAL A 174 7.08 13.44 -17.13
N PRO A 175 8.21 12.73 -16.94
CA PRO A 175 8.75 12.51 -15.62
C PRO A 175 9.13 13.87 -15.00
N MET A 176 8.71 14.10 -13.76
CA MET A 176 9.14 15.28 -13.00
C MET A 176 10.50 15.08 -12.33
N VAL A 177 10.91 13.81 -12.18
CA VAL A 177 12.24 13.43 -11.71
C VAL A 177 13.21 13.52 -12.89
N THR A 178 14.32 14.21 -12.68
CA THR A 178 15.39 14.41 -13.66
C THR A 178 16.51 13.39 -13.47
N GLU A 179 17.43 13.28 -14.45
CA GLU A 179 18.60 12.40 -14.34
C GLU A 179 19.51 12.75 -13.16
N ASP A 180 19.49 14.02 -12.71
CA ASP A 180 20.32 14.52 -11.61
C ASP A 180 19.67 14.36 -10.22
N ASP A 181 18.38 14.04 -10.17
CA ASP A 181 17.66 13.88 -8.92
C ASP A 181 18.12 12.63 -8.16
N LYS A 182 18.45 12.83 -6.89
CA LYS A 182 18.86 11.75 -5.97
C LYS A 182 17.78 11.49 -4.94
N PRO A 183 17.60 10.24 -4.48
CA PRO A 183 16.72 9.93 -3.36
C PRO A 183 17.00 10.88 -2.19
N ALA A 184 15.94 11.48 -1.62
CA ALA A 184 16.04 12.50 -0.58
C ALA A 184 16.33 11.89 0.81
N ILE A 185 17.35 11.03 0.90
CA ILE A 185 17.72 10.28 2.11
C ILE A 185 18.06 11.18 3.31
N TYR A 186 18.45 12.43 3.05
CA TYR A 186 18.77 13.41 4.08
C TYR A 186 17.54 13.83 4.89
N LEU A 187 16.33 13.77 4.32
CA LEU A 187 15.10 14.21 5.00
C LEU A 187 14.81 13.39 6.26
N ASN A 188 15.16 12.10 6.25
CA ASN A 188 14.91 11.19 7.37
C ASN A 188 16.17 10.90 8.18
N LYS A 189 17.33 11.49 7.83
CA LYS A 189 18.62 11.11 8.43
C LYS A 189 18.63 11.34 9.93
N GLU A 190 18.29 12.54 10.39
CA GLU A 190 18.32 12.89 11.81
C GLU A 190 17.37 11.99 12.64
N ILE A 191 16.14 11.80 12.16
CA ILE A 191 15.13 10.93 12.78
C ILE A 191 15.64 9.48 12.85
N GLN A 192 16.22 8.97 11.75
CA GLN A 192 16.76 7.62 11.73
C GLN A 192 17.96 7.46 12.65
N ASP A 193 18.87 8.44 12.69
CA ASP A 193 20.03 8.41 13.58
C ASP A 193 19.61 8.43 15.06
N GLU A 194 18.56 9.17 15.40
CA GLU A 194 18.00 9.22 16.76
C GLU A 194 17.29 7.91 17.15
N PHE A 195 16.35 7.44 16.32
CA PHE A 195 15.44 6.36 16.74
C PHE A 195 15.94 4.97 16.39
N ARG A 196 16.73 4.76 15.33
CA ARG A 196 17.17 3.42 14.90
C ARG A 196 17.87 2.63 16.01
N PRO A 197 18.82 3.19 16.78
CA PRO A 197 19.49 2.44 17.86
C PRO A 197 18.54 2.01 18.98
N THR A 198 17.41 2.73 19.17
CA THR A 198 16.38 2.34 20.14
C THR A 198 15.45 1.28 19.58
N LEU A 199 15.10 1.37 18.28
CA LEU A 199 14.24 0.42 17.58
C LEU A 199 14.91 -0.94 17.36
N GLU A 200 16.21 -0.97 17.09
CA GLU A 200 16.99 -2.21 16.84
C GLU A 200 16.87 -3.21 17.99
N LYS A 201 16.70 -2.74 19.23
CA LYS A 201 16.49 -3.58 20.42
C LYS A 201 15.19 -4.39 20.35
N PHE A 202 14.25 -3.95 19.53
CA PHE A 202 12.95 -4.59 19.31
C PHE A 202 12.88 -5.30 17.97
N TYR A 203 13.96 -5.40 17.20
CA TYR A 203 13.93 -6.18 15.97
C TYR A 203 13.71 -7.65 16.31
N TYR A 204 12.86 -8.29 15.52
CA TYR A 204 12.51 -9.68 15.72
C TYR A 204 13.76 -10.56 15.53
N ASP A 205 14.01 -11.43 16.51
CA ASP A 205 15.08 -12.42 16.50
C ASP A 205 14.46 -13.81 16.33
N GLU A 206 14.37 -14.25 15.06
CA GLU A 206 13.79 -15.53 14.67
C GLU A 206 14.61 -16.73 15.15
N THR A 207 15.85 -16.53 15.62
CA THR A 207 16.70 -17.60 16.16
C THR A 207 16.34 -17.94 17.60
N LYS A 208 15.66 -17.03 18.32
CA LYS A 208 15.30 -17.18 19.74
C LYS A 208 13.82 -17.39 19.98
N TYR A 209 12.97 -16.75 19.18
CA TYR A 209 11.52 -16.74 19.40
C TYR A 209 10.80 -17.27 18.17
N LYS A 210 9.63 -17.91 18.35
CA LYS A 210 8.82 -18.42 17.25
C LYS A 210 7.98 -17.33 16.60
N SER A 211 7.72 -16.23 17.31
CA SER A 211 6.95 -15.10 16.79
C SER A 211 7.36 -13.79 17.47
N TYR A 212 7.06 -12.68 16.80
CA TYR A 212 7.31 -11.36 17.36
C TYR A 212 6.50 -11.09 18.63
N LEU A 213 5.27 -11.62 18.72
CA LEU A 213 4.45 -11.52 19.92
C LEU A 213 5.07 -12.26 21.11
N GLU A 214 5.66 -13.43 20.88
CA GLU A 214 6.38 -14.19 21.92
C GLU A 214 7.61 -13.41 22.42
N GLN A 215 8.39 -12.82 21.51
CA GLN A 215 9.54 -11.97 21.87
C GLN A 215 9.12 -10.79 22.76
N LEU A 216 7.96 -10.20 22.48
CA LEU A 216 7.42 -9.09 23.25
C LEU A 216 6.68 -9.52 24.53
N GLY A 217 6.51 -10.83 24.76
CA GLY A 217 5.73 -11.35 25.90
C GLY A 217 4.23 -11.04 25.82
N ILE A 218 3.68 -10.85 24.62
CA ILE A 218 2.29 -10.48 24.38
C ILE A 218 1.44 -11.72 24.11
N SER A 219 0.39 -11.93 24.90
CA SER A 219 -0.62 -12.96 24.63
C SER A 219 -1.54 -12.55 23.48
N TYR A 220 -1.88 -13.48 22.58
CA TYR A 220 -2.78 -13.21 21.47
C TYR A 220 -4.17 -13.83 21.68
N PRO A 221 -5.27 -13.06 21.57
CA PRO A 221 -5.34 -11.62 21.35
C PRO A 221 -5.18 -10.85 22.67
N THR A 222 -4.55 -9.68 22.63
CA THR A 222 -4.56 -8.73 23.76
C THR A 222 -5.62 -7.67 23.48
N VAL A 223 -6.63 -7.57 24.34
CA VAL A 223 -7.71 -6.58 24.26
C VAL A 223 -7.86 -5.87 25.60
N LYS A 224 -8.28 -4.60 25.59
CA LYS A 224 -8.68 -3.92 26.83
C LYS A 224 -9.90 -4.63 27.40
N SER A 225 -9.91 -4.84 28.72
CA SER A 225 -11.11 -5.27 29.42
C SER A 225 -12.20 -4.23 29.19
N MET A 226 -13.29 -4.60 28.52
CA MET A 226 -14.47 -3.74 28.42
C MET A 226 -14.90 -3.37 29.85
N PRO A 227 -15.14 -2.07 30.15
CA PRO A 227 -15.84 -1.73 31.37
C PRO A 227 -17.13 -2.56 31.42
N LYS A 228 -17.39 -3.22 32.55
CA LYS A 228 -18.70 -3.84 32.76
C LYS A 228 -19.74 -2.72 32.62
N GLU A 229 -20.70 -2.90 31.70
CA GLU A 229 -21.91 -2.06 31.63
C GLU A 229 -22.65 -2.05 32.96
#